data_AF-A0A075I992-F1
#
_entry.id   AF-A0A075I992-F1
#
_cell.length_a   1.000
_cell.length_b   1.000
_cell.length_c   1.000
_cell.angle_alpha   90.00
_cell.angle_beta   90.00
_cell.angle_gamma   90.00
#
_symmetry.space_group_name_H-M   'P 1'
#
loop_
_entity.id
_entity.type
_entity.pdbx_description
1 polymer ?
#
loop_
_entity_poly.entity_id
_entity_poly.type
_entity_poly.pdbx_seq_one_letter_code
_entity_poly.pdbx_strand_id
1 'polypeptide(L)'
;MSMVDSEWGRALTRPSSTASSAAIMLGVWVITLTVINLVSGAYSPGFKVLWIGFISGEHGTSNIAHDGVSVVLDDVVFGLLGIVLLALGSMGMSKAVEGGIAAWAGGIPQGPVISSLFSSEGGTSRTLASWLILLGLTFYLYWNMFVQIAWVDPGVYAVMVVFVSFGFGIHTMADAES
;
A
#
# COMPACT_ATOMS: atom_id res chain seq x y z
N MET A 1 -5.60 -41.76 -1.05
CA MET A 1 -4.89 -40.51 -1.35
C MET A 1 -3.80 -40.37 -0.30
N SER A 2 -2.53 -40.40 -0.69
CA SER A 2 -1.43 -40.43 0.30
C SER A 2 -1.28 -39.05 0.95
N MET A 3 -0.80 -38.99 2.20
CA MET A 3 -0.51 -37.71 2.88
C MET A 3 0.42 -36.81 2.05
N VAL A 4 1.34 -37.41 1.28
CA VAL A 4 2.28 -36.71 0.40
C VAL A 4 1.56 -36.03 -0.78
N ASP A 5 0.58 -36.68 -1.41
CA ASP A 5 -0.24 -36.05 -2.46
C ASP A 5 -1.04 -34.85 -1.92
N SER A 6 -1.42 -34.92 -0.63
CA SER A 6 -2.19 -33.87 0.02
C SER A 6 -1.34 -32.64 0.40
N GLU A 7 -0.07 -32.83 0.79
CA GLU A 7 0.84 -31.73 1.13
C GLU A 7 1.33 -30.99 -0.11
N TRP A 8 1.70 -31.71 -1.16
CA TRP A 8 2.09 -31.10 -2.45
C TRP A 8 0.93 -30.33 -3.09
N GLY A 9 -0.29 -30.91 -3.10
CA GLY A 9 -1.48 -30.22 -3.59
C GLY A 9 -1.85 -28.99 -2.74
N ARG A 10 -1.62 -29.04 -1.42
CA ARG A 10 -1.79 -27.90 -0.51
C ARG A 10 -0.73 -26.82 -0.69
N ALA A 11 0.51 -27.18 -0.97
CA ALA A 11 1.59 -26.23 -1.24
C ALA A 11 1.31 -25.42 -2.52
N LEU A 12 0.79 -26.07 -3.57
CA LEU A 12 0.42 -25.41 -4.83
C LEU A 12 -0.78 -24.46 -4.70
N THR A 13 -1.65 -24.70 -3.71
CA THR A 13 -2.87 -23.89 -3.50
C THR A 13 -2.75 -22.94 -2.31
N ARG A 14 -1.60 -22.92 -1.61
CA ARG A 14 -1.35 -22.02 -0.48
C ARG A 14 -1.19 -20.59 -1.02
N PRO A 15 -1.99 -19.62 -0.53
CA PRO A 15 -1.82 -18.23 -0.89
C PRO A 15 -0.40 -17.75 -0.55
N SER A 16 0.23 -17.00 -1.45
CA SER A 16 1.53 -16.38 -1.18
C SER A 16 1.40 -15.34 -0.07
N SER A 17 2.27 -15.39 0.94
CA SER A 17 2.34 -14.38 2.01
C SER A 17 2.66 -12.99 1.45
N THR A 18 3.51 -12.91 0.42
CA THR A 18 3.84 -11.66 -0.27
C THR A 18 2.63 -11.08 -1.00
N ALA A 19 1.93 -11.91 -1.79
CA ALA A 19 0.72 -11.45 -2.50
C ALA A 19 -0.38 -11.02 -1.52
N SER A 20 -0.52 -11.77 -0.41
CA SER A 20 -1.47 -11.44 0.65
C SER A 20 -1.11 -10.12 1.35
N SER A 21 0.18 -9.87 1.60
CA SER A 21 0.68 -8.60 2.16
C SER A 21 0.39 -7.43 1.22
N ALA A 22 0.66 -7.60 -0.08
CA ALA A 22 0.40 -6.58 -1.09
C ALA A 22 -1.10 -6.25 -1.18
N ALA A 23 -1.97 -7.27 -1.16
CA ALA A 23 -3.42 -7.08 -1.15
C ALA A 23 -3.90 -6.32 0.10
N ILE A 24 -3.36 -6.65 1.29
CA ILE A 24 -3.67 -5.92 2.53
C ILE A 24 -3.22 -4.45 2.42
N MET A 25 -1.95 -4.19 2.06
CA MET A 25 -1.42 -2.84 1.95
C MET A 25 -2.19 -1.99 0.92
N LEU A 26 -2.50 -2.56 -0.24
CA LEU A 26 -3.30 -1.88 -1.26
C LEU A 26 -4.74 -1.63 -0.78
N GLY A 27 -5.36 -2.59 -0.08
CA GLY A 27 -6.68 -2.42 0.50
C GLY A 27 -6.73 -1.30 1.54
N VAL A 28 -5.74 -1.23 2.45
CA VAL A 28 -5.61 -0.12 3.41
C VAL A 28 -5.50 1.22 2.69
N TRP A 29 -4.67 1.29 1.65
CA TRP A 29 -4.47 2.52 0.88
C TRP A 29 -5.74 2.96 0.14
N VAL A 30 -6.45 2.05 -0.53
CA VAL A 30 -7.73 2.34 -1.22
C VAL A 30 -8.78 2.87 -0.24
N ILE A 31 -8.92 2.25 0.94
CA ILE A 31 -9.85 2.73 1.97
C ILE A 31 -9.43 4.11 2.49
N THR A 32 -8.14 4.32 2.72
CA THR A 32 -7.60 5.61 3.16
C THR A 32 -7.96 6.70 2.16
N LEU A 33 -7.70 6.47 0.87
CA LEU A 33 -8.08 7.38 -0.20
C LEU A 33 -9.59 7.61 -0.31
N THR A 34 -10.40 6.57 -0.13
CA THR A 34 -11.86 6.70 -0.10
C THR A 34 -12.28 7.67 1.01
N VAL A 35 -11.76 7.49 2.23
CA VAL A 35 -12.06 8.37 3.37
C VAL A 35 -11.63 9.80 3.09
N ILE A 36 -10.42 10.01 2.59
CA ILE A 36 -9.90 11.34 2.23
C ILE A 36 -10.78 11.98 1.16
N ASN A 37 -11.16 11.23 0.13
CA ASN A 37 -11.98 11.75 -0.97
C ASN A 37 -13.39 12.16 -0.52
N LEU A 38 -13.94 11.47 0.48
CA LEU A 38 -15.21 11.82 1.11
C LEU A 38 -15.09 13.04 2.02
N VAL A 39 -14.03 13.14 2.83
CA VAL A 39 -13.89 14.15 3.88
C VAL A 39 -13.33 15.48 3.35
N SER A 40 -12.30 15.44 2.52
CA SER A 40 -11.56 16.63 2.06
C SER A 40 -11.47 16.77 0.54
N GLY A 41 -11.86 15.75 -0.21
CA GLY A 41 -11.50 15.61 -1.62
C GLY A 41 -10.04 15.19 -1.77
N ALA A 42 -9.77 14.25 -2.69
CA ALA A 42 -8.43 13.70 -2.89
C ALA A 42 -7.74 14.24 -4.17
N TYR A 43 -8.45 15.00 -5.00
CA TYR A 43 -7.97 15.41 -6.33
C TYR A 43 -7.08 16.66 -6.25
N SER A 44 -7.67 17.77 -5.85
CA SER A 44 -7.03 19.08 -5.69
C SER A 44 -7.86 19.92 -4.72
N PRO A 45 -7.39 21.11 -4.29
CA PRO A 45 -8.16 21.95 -3.37
C PRO A 45 -9.57 22.26 -3.91
N GLY A 46 -10.60 21.84 -3.17
CA GLY A 46 -12.01 22.03 -3.53
C GLY A 46 -12.57 20.99 -4.51
N PHE A 47 -11.81 19.95 -4.86
CA PHE A 47 -12.24 18.90 -5.80
C PHE A 47 -12.03 17.51 -5.23
N LYS A 48 -13.01 16.65 -5.45
CA LYS A 48 -12.92 15.21 -5.18
C LYS A 48 -12.80 14.42 -6.47
N VAL A 49 -12.19 13.26 -6.37
CA VAL A 49 -11.96 12.31 -7.46
C VAL A 49 -13.26 11.59 -7.78
N LEU A 50 -13.50 11.38 -9.08
CA LEU A 50 -14.38 10.33 -9.60
C LEU A 50 -13.48 9.19 -10.08
N TRP A 51 -13.35 8.15 -9.28
CA TRP A 51 -12.44 7.01 -9.41
C TRP A 51 -12.56 6.29 -10.75
N ILE A 52 -13.77 6.03 -11.25
CA ILE A 52 -13.97 5.37 -12.55
C ILE A 52 -13.39 6.23 -13.67
N GLY A 53 -13.73 7.52 -13.70
CA GLY A 53 -13.21 8.47 -14.71
C GLY A 53 -11.70 8.73 -14.56
N PHE A 54 -11.21 8.76 -13.32
CA PHE A 54 -9.79 8.92 -13.02
C PHE A 54 -8.97 7.72 -13.49
N ILE A 55 -9.40 6.50 -13.16
CA ILE A 55 -8.71 5.26 -13.54
C ILE A 55 -8.81 4.99 -15.04
N SER A 56 -9.93 5.36 -15.67
CA SER A 56 -10.09 5.23 -17.14
C SER A 56 -9.28 6.26 -17.93
N GLY A 57 -8.70 7.28 -17.27
CA GLY A 57 -7.95 8.36 -17.93
C GLY A 57 -8.84 9.40 -18.61
N GLU A 58 -10.13 9.45 -18.27
CA GLU A 58 -11.09 10.38 -18.86
C GLU A 58 -11.06 11.73 -18.12
N HIS A 59 -10.27 12.67 -18.64
CA HIS A 59 -9.99 13.97 -18.00
C HIS A 59 -11.23 14.84 -17.75
N GLY A 60 -12.31 14.67 -18.54
CA GLY A 60 -13.55 15.44 -18.41
C GLY A 60 -14.50 14.96 -17.32
N THR A 61 -14.27 13.76 -16.78
CA THR A 61 -15.17 13.08 -15.83
C THR A 61 -14.41 12.56 -14.60
N SER A 62 -13.15 12.98 -14.40
CA SER A 62 -12.26 12.45 -13.36
C SER A 62 -12.40 13.14 -12.00
N ASN A 63 -13.13 14.26 -11.92
CA ASN A 63 -13.29 15.04 -10.70
C ASN A 63 -14.59 15.86 -10.70
N ILE A 64 -15.06 16.22 -9.50
CA ILE A 64 -16.18 17.12 -9.26
C ILE A 64 -15.86 18.04 -8.08
N ALA A 65 -16.59 19.15 -7.97
CA ALA A 65 -16.50 20.03 -6.81
C ALA A 65 -16.82 19.27 -5.52
N HIS A 66 -16.01 19.50 -4.49
CA HIS A 66 -16.19 18.93 -3.15
C HIS A 66 -16.79 20.01 -2.24
N ASP A 67 -18.12 20.00 -2.15
CA ASP A 67 -18.89 20.88 -1.25
C ASP A 67 -19.22 20.15 0.06
N GLY A 68 -18.18 19.67 0.75
CA GLY A 68 -18.30 18.91 1.99
C GLY A 68 -18.54 17.41 1.78
N VAL A 69 -18.99 16.72 2.84
CA VAL A 69 -19.13 15.26 2.82
C VAL A 69 -20.28 14.84 1.91
N SER A 70 -19.94 14.36 0.73
CA SER A 70 -20.85 13.81 -0.26
C SER A 70 -20.38 12.43 -0.71
N VAL A 71 -21.32 11.50 -0.82
CA VAL A 71 -21.06 10.12 -1.27
C VAL A 71 -21.65 9.96 -2.67
N VAL A 72 -20.81 9.57 -3.62
CA VAL A 72 -21.25 9.18 -4.96
C VAL A 72 -21.10 7.67 -5.10
N LEU A 73 -21.88 7.04 -6.00
CA LEU A 73 -21.78 5.61 -6.28
C LEU A 73 -20.33 5.17 -6.58
N ASP A 74 -19.59 6.05 -7.24
CA ASP A 74 -18.18 5.89 -7.58
C ASP A 74 -17.28 5.69 -6.34
N ASP A 75 -17.48 6.46 -5.26
CA ASP A 75 -16.76 6.27 -3.98
C ASP A 75 -17.11 4.92 -3.34
N VAL A 76 -18.37 4.48 -3.45
CA VAL A 76 -18.83 3.21 -2.90
C VAL A 76 -18.16 2.05 -3.61
N VAL A 77 -18.09 2.09 -4.94
CA VAL A 77 -17.42 1.06 -5.75
C VAL A 77 -15.94 0.99 -5.42
N PHE A 78 -15.26 2.14 -5.32
CA PHE A 78 -13.84 2.17 -4.96
C PHE A 78 -13.58 1.71 -3.51
N GLY A 79 -14.40 2.13 -2.55
CA GLY A 79 -14.32 1.66 -1.18
C GLY A 79 -14.56 0.15 -1.04
N LEU A 80 -15.53 -0.40 -1.78
CA LEU A 80 -15.80 -1.83 -1.85
C LEU A 80 -14.60 -2.61 -2.39
N LEU A 81 -13.91 -2.09 -3.40
CA LEU A 81 -12.66 -2.68 -3.90
C LEU A 81 -11.62 -2.79 -2.78
N GLY A 82 -11.46 -1.74 -1.97
CA GLY A 82 -10.57 -1.75 -0.82
C GLY A 82 -10.94 -2.81 0.22
N ILE A 83 -12.23 -2.95 0.54
CA ILE A 83 -12.74 -3.97 1.44
C ILE A 83 -12.47 -5.38 0.91
N VAL A 84 -12.72 -5.62 -0.38
CA VAL A 84 -12.46 -6.93 -1.02
C VAL A 84 -10.97 -7.27 -0.97
N LEU A 85 -10.08 -6.31 -1.28
CA LEU A 85 -8.64 -6.50 -1.19
C LEU A 85 -8.18 -6.83 0.24
N LEU A 86 -8.69 -6.10 1.23
CA LEU A 86 -8.41 -6.40 2.63
C LEU A 86 -8.90 -7.79 3.04
N ALA A 87 -10.13 -8.16 2.65
CA ALA A 87 -10.70 -9.45 3.00
C ALA A 87 -9.89 -10.60 2.37
N LEU A 88 -9.59 -10.52 1.08
CA LEU A 88 -8.81 -11.53 0.37
C LEU A 88 -7.38 -11.61 0.91
N GLY A 89 -6.73 -10.47 1.14
CA GLY A 89 -5.39 -10.41 1.71
C GLY A 89 -5.33 -10.99 3.12
N SER A 90 -6.33 -10.69 3.97
CA SER A 90 -6.44 -11.24 5.32
C SER A 90 -6.68 -12.75 5.30
N MET A 91 -7.58 -13.23 4.43
CA MET A 91 -7.84 -14.67 4.25
C MET A 91 -6.61 -15.42 3.74
N GLY A 92 -5.85 -14.81 2.82
CA GLY A 92 -4.59 -15.34 2.33
C GLY A 92 -3.55 -15.41 3.44
N MET A 93 -3.39 -14.32 4.19
CA MET A 93 -2.43 -14.22 5.29
C MET A 93 -2.68 -15.25 6.39
N SER A 94 -3.94 -15.45 6.79
CA SER A 94 -4.31 -16.45 7.80
C SER A 94 -3.99 -17.88 7.40
N LYS A 95 -3.84 -18.17 6.10
CA LYS A 95 -3.39 -19.48 5.59
C LYS A 95 -1.88 -19.52 5.32
N ALA A 96 -1.27 -18.36 5.11
CA ALA A 96 0.14 -18.23 4.75
C ALA A 96 1.05 -18.14 5.98
N VAL A 97 0.59 -17.58 7.11
CA VAL A 97 1.41 -17.32 8.31
C VAL A 97 0.76 -17.95 9.54
N GLU A 98 1.55 -18.66 10.35
CA GLU A 98 1.09 -19.18 11.64
C GLU A 98 0.79 -18.01 12.61
N GLY A 99 -0.41 -18.00 13.21
CA GLY A 99 -0.91 -16.82 13.94
C GLY A 99 -1.55 -15.75 13.05
N GLY A 100 -1.60 -15.98 11.74
CA GLY A 100 -2.35 -15.21 10.75
C GLY A 100 -2.00 -13.73 10.67
N ILE A 101 -3.01 -12.89 10.41
CA ILE A 101 -2.81 -11.44 10.21
C ILE A 101 -2.22 -10.74 11.43
N ALA A 102 -2.55 -11.18 12.64
CA ALA A 102 -2.04 -10.58 13.88
C ALA A 102 -0.54 -10.83 14.05
N ALA A 103 -0.08 -12.05 13.80
CA ALA A 103 1.35 -12.37 13.80
C ALA A 103 2.11 -11.63 12.69
N TRP A 104 1.54 -11.58 11.48
CA TRP A 104 2.10 -10.80 10.38
C TRP A 104 2.25 -9.31 10.72
N ALA A 105 1.19 -8.68 11.26
CA ALA A 105 1.21 -7.27 11.63
C ALA A 105 2.20 -6.99 12.77
N GLY A 106 2.28 -7.89 13.76
CA GLY A 106 3.26 -7.82 14.84
C GLY A 106 4.72 -7.98 14.37
N GLY A 107 4.94 -8.61 13.22
CA GLY A 107 6.26 -8.75 12.59
C GLY A 107 6.74 -7.50 11.83
N ILE A 108 5.84 -6.57 11.46
CA ILE A 108 6.21 -5.37 10.68
C ILE A 108 7.31 -4.54 11.38
N PRO A 109 7.22 -4.20 12.68
CA PRO A 109 8.26 -3.43 13.38
C PRO A 109 9.61 -4.15 13.47
N GLN A 110 9.62 -5.48 13.36
CA GLN A 110 10.83 -6.30 13.41
C GLN A 110 11.47 -6.45 12.02
N GLY A 111 10.80 -6.00 10.97
CA GLY A 111 11.24 -6.15 9.58
C GLY A 111 12.51 -5.34 9.26
N PRO A 112 13.26 -5.75 8.22
CA PRO A 112 14.54 -5.14 7.84
C PRO A 112 14.47 -3.63 7.60
N VAL A 113 13.35 -3.15 7.07
CA VAL A 113 13.13 -1.72 6.80
C VAL A 113 13.08 -0.90 8.08
N ILE A 114 12.41 -1.37 9.13
CA ILE A 114 12.27 -0.59 10.38
C ILE A 114 13.52 -0.76 11.25
N SER A 115 14.04 -1.97 11.39
CA SER A 115 15.23 -2.23 12.20
C SER A 115 16.47 -1.51 11.68
N SER A 116 16.62 -1.43 10.36
CA SER A 116 17.78 -0.77 9.74
C SER A 116 17.72 0.77 9.76
N LEU A 117 16.59 1.39 10.14
CA LEU A 117 16.53 2.85 10.34
C LEU A 117 17.43 3.30 11.49
N PHE A 118 17.55 2.47 12.52
CA PHE A 118 18.22 2.81 13.78
C PHE A 118 19.50 1.99 14.03
N SER A 119 19.78 1.00 13.20
CA SER A 119 20.97 0.16 13.29
C SER A 119 21.68 0.04 11.95
N SER A 120 23.01 0.11 11.97
CA SER A 120 23.89 -0.16 10.83
C SER A 120 24.48 -1.58 10.86
N GLU A 121 24.02 -2.44 11.76
CA GLU A 121 24.51 -3.83 11.90
C GLU A 121 24.28 -4.66 10.62
N GLY A 122 23.22 -4.35 9.85
CA GLY A 122 22.95 -4.95 8.54
C GLY A 122 23.70 -4.29 7.37
N GLY A 123 24.66 -3.41 7.64
CA GLY A 123 25.41 -2.65 6.65
C GLY A 123 24.80 -1.27 6.33
N THR A 124 25.66 -0.32 6.00
CA THR A 124 25.27 1.08 5.69
C THR A 124 24.29 1.18 4.53
N SER A 125 24.35 0.24 3.59
CA SER A 125 23.43 0.13 2.44
C SER A 125 21.98 -0.09 2.90
N ARG A 126 21.73 -0.98 3.89
CA ARG A 126 20.39 -1.24 4.42
C ARG A 126 19.83 -0.06 5.22
N THR A 127 20.70 0.65 5.93
CA THR A 127 20.31 1.88 6.62
C THR A 127 19.91 2.95 5.61
N LEU A 128 20.72 3.19 4.59
CA LEU A 128 20.40 4.13 3.50
C LEU A 128 19.08 3.77 2.82
N ALA A 129 18.89 2.49 2.47
CA ALA A 129 17.68 1.97 1.85
C ALA A 129 16.42 2.27 2.67
N SER A 130 16.50 2.09 3.98
CA SER A 130 15.41 2.36 4.91
C SER A 130 15.09 3.85 5.01
N TRP A 131 16.12 4.70 5.02
CA TRP A 131 15.96 6.16 4.97
C TRP A 131 15.34 6.64 3.66
N LEU A 132 15.68 6.03 2.52
CA LEU A 132 15.03 6.34 1.24
C LEU A 132 13.52 6.05 1.32
N ILE A 133 13.12 4.87 1.81
CA ILE A 133 11.70 4.53 2.00
C ILE A 133 11.02 5.55 2.91
N LEU A 134 11.63 5.86 4.06
CA LEU A 134 11.06 6.80 5.03
C LEU A 134 10.90 8.20 4.43
N LEU A 135 11.90 8.70 3.70
CA LEU A 135 11.86 10.01 3.06
C LEU A 135 10.77 10.08 1.98
N GLY A 136 10.64 9.04 1.14
CA GLY A 136 9.60 8.98 0.12
C GLY A 136 8.19 9.02 0.71
N LEU A 137 7.94 8.21 1.75
CA LEU A 137 6.65 8.18 2.45
C LEU A 137 6.37 9.50 3.18
N THR A 138 7.38 10.05 3.86
CA THR A 138 7.27 11.33 4.58
C THR A 138 6.96 12.47 3.61
N PHE A 139 7.63 12.52 2.46
CA PHE A 139 7.34 13.49 1.41
C PHE A 139 5.87 13.43 0.95
N TYR A 140 5.38 12.23 0.61
CA TYR A 140 4.02 12.05 0.11
C TYR A 140 2.96 12.48 1.13
N LEU A 141 3.12 12.06 2.39
CA LEU A 141 2.19 12.43 3.46
C LEU A 141 2.27 13.93 3.77
N TYR A 142 3.49 14.47 3.88
CA TYR A 142 3.69 15.88 4.21
C TYR A 142 3.10 16.79 3.14
N TRP A 143 3.35 16.48 1.86
CA TRP A 143 2.81 17.25 0.75
C TRP A 143 1.29 17.32 0.80
N ASN A 144 0.65 16.16 0.91
CA ASN A 144 -0.80 16.03 0.88
C ASN A 144 -1.51 16.60 2.10
N MET A 145 -0.89 16.53 3.27
CA MET A 145 -1.50 16.99 4.52
C MET A 145 -1.23 18.47 4.82
N PHE A 146 -0.05 18.99 4.47
CA PHE A 146 0.40 20.31 4.92
C PHE A 146 0.68 21.31 3.81
N VAL A 147 0.99 20.85 2.59
CA VAL A 147 1.31 21.74 1.47
C VAL A 147 0.07 21.98 0.62
N GLN A 148 -0.45 20.92 0.01
CA GLN A 148 -1.60 20.99 -0.88
C GLN A 148 -2.25 19.60 -1.01
N ILE A 149 -3.58 19.55 -0.95
CA ILE A 149 -4.36 18.34 -1.27
C ILE A 149 -4.06 17.94 -2.71
N ALA A 150 -3.41 16.79 -2.91
CA ALA A 150 -2.96 16.30 -4.21
C ALA A 150 -2.73 14.78 -4.18
N TRP A 151 -3.64 14.01 -3.56
CA TRP A 151 -3.37 12.61 -3.17
C TRP A 151 -3.20 11.70 -4.38
N VAL A 152 -3.87 12.03 -5.48
CA VAL A 152 -3.80 11.29 -6.74
C VAL A 152 -2.93 11.98 -7.79
N ASP A 153 -2.19 13.02 -7.42
CA ASP A 153 -1.29 13.73 -8.34
C ASP A 153 -0.12 12.81 -8.77
N PRO A 154 0.05 12.56 -10.09
CA PRO A 154 1.11 11.67 -10.57
C PRO A 154 2.52 12.17 -10.27
N GLY A 155 2.73 13.50 -10.18
CA GLY A 155 4.02 14.10 -9.87
C GLY A 155 4.42 13.90 -8.41
N VAL A 156 3.50 14.14 -7.48
CA VAL A 156 3.70 13.87 -6.04
C VAL A 156 3.94 12.38 -5.80
N TYR A 157 3.19 11.51 -6.49
CA TYR A 157 3.39 10.07 -6.43
C TYR A 157 4.74 9.64 -7.02
N ALA A 158 5.16 10.22 -8.16
CA ALA A 158 6.41 9.87 -8.83
C ALA A 158 7.64 10.10 -7.94
N VAL A 159 7.67 11.20 -7.19
CA VAL A 159 8.75 11.46 -6.22
C VAL A 159 8.79 10.37 -5.15
N MET A 160 7.64 10.06 -4.54
CA MET A 160 7.56 9.02 -3.51
C MET A 160 7.98 7.64 -4.02
N VAL A 161 7.43 7.22 -5.16
CA VAL A 161 7.66 5.86 -5.67
C VAL A 161 9.11 5.64 -6.04
N VAL A 162 9.83 6.65 -6.56
CA VAL A 162 11.27 6.54 -6.84
C VAL A 162 12.04 6.25 -5.56
N PHE A 163 11.86 7.05 -4.51
CA PHE A 163 12.55 6.81 -3.24
C PHE A 163 12.23 5.43 -2.64
N VAL A 164 10.95 5.06 -2.61
CA VAL A 164 10.51 3.79 -2.04
C VAL A 164 11.02 2.59 -2.86
N SER A 165 10.95 2.64 -4.18
CA SER A 165 11.41 1.55 -5.05
C SER A 165 12.92 1.36 -5.00
N PHE A 166 13.72 2.43 -4.97
CA PHE A 166 15.17 2.32 -4.76
C PHE A 166 15.50 1.73 -3.40
N GLY A 167 14.81 2.14 -2.33
CA GLY A 167 15.02 1.57 -1.00
C GLY A 167 14.70 0.08 -0.94
N PHE A 168 13.56 -0.37 -1.49
CA PHE A 168 13.25 -1.81 -1.56
C PHE A 168 14.23 -2.57 -2.47
N GLY A 169 14.66 -1.97 -3.58
CA GLY A 169 15.65 -2.56 -4.48
C GLY A 169 16.98 -2.82 -3.77
N ILE A 170 17.47 -1.86 -2.98
CA ILE A 170 18.70 -2.02 -2.20
C ILE A 170 18.56 -3.09 -1.12
N HIS A 171 17.44 -3.13 -0.38
CA HIS A 171 17.17 -4.21 0.57
C HIS A 171 17.18 -5.59 -0.10
N THR A 172 16.53 -5.71 -1.26
CA THR A 172 16.47 -6.97 -2.01
C THR A 172 17.85 -7.42 -2.49
N MET A 173 18.70 -6.49 -2.95
CA MET A 173 20.09 -6.80 -3.33
C MET A 173 20.91 -7.23 -2.12
N ALA A 174 20.76 -6.53 -0.99
CA ALA A 174 21.47 -6.85 0.25
C ALA A 174 21.01 -8.18 0.90
N ASP A 175 19.80 -8.66 0.61
CA ASP A 175 19.33 -9.99 1.00
C ASP A 175 19.84 -11.09 0.05
N ALA A 176 20.14 -10.76 -1.21
CA ALA A 176 20.69 -11.71 -2.18
C ALA A 176 22.20 -11.94 -2.01
N GLU A 177 22.91 -11.00 -1.38
CA GLU A 177 24.35 -11.07 -1.11
C GLU A 177 24.71 -11.78 0.21
N SER A 178 23.73 -12.01 1.10
CA SER A 178 23.89 -12.67 2.40
C SER A 178 23.62 -14.17 2.35
#